data_AF-A0A5J6SPS3-F1
#
_entry.id   AF-A0A5J6SPS3-F1
#
_cell.length_a   1.000
_cell.length_b   1.000
_cell.length_c   1.000
_cell.angle_alpha   90.00
_cell.angle_beta   90.00
_cell.angle_gamma   90.00
#
_symmetry.space_group_name_H-M   'P 1'
#
loop_
_entity.id
_entity.type
_entity.pdbx_description
1 polymer ?
#
loop_
_entity_poly.entity_id
_entity_poly.type
_entity_poly.pdbx_seq_one_letter_code
_entity_poly.pdbx_strand_id
1 'polypeptide(L)'
;MKNKLFLLSGIILCGIIGVLYWFTLQNQIQLPSDHWSRSYQTNADDGNYSKLQSVAEGNGYTISLLDFKKLVVLSCDDEMECKKNRTIDLLNAYKNSWSNETDSYFIRENALIHVNVSSGETLIAPNVVNFSMTENTLVYWTEDNRVVVLDNPFSSVKQQFTLNDPVSDVKVLEDQIFVVTENKKEERFTIYHLSNEPTMLFQFSISSREILSSMQIAQLKDNNFLLFLDKKILAGGSSTKNIETAVFGLTTGQSPDFNSLTFVESQTGINLKDVQSPVLFQGKQGPMVTFTSTYNDTFGEMVTKVFVGNFSGNLIQASSATKSGDRYDRSILLNDQTVAYLKMKGKERFLEYSSSDEVKKKESNTILAGDYKAAAYTLIGKIFNGFILILFSFTWIIITFLITYGLVFLLQKIRFTYAHRTAFIIHIIALYSVQTIFLFRFTSFERWVRNIPFVTENWYFALLLLVCIILSTIPLYILRYKVSEDNFNLCVVYTTFMNLGVLFFLVGPFIF
;
A
#
# COMPACT_ATOMS: atom_id res chain seq x y z
N MET A 1 -17.29 -30.44 39.56
CA MET A 1 -15.90 -30.76 39.16
C MET A 1 -15.61 -30.30 37.74
N LYS A 2 -16.41 -30.71 36.74
CA LYS A 2 -16.33 -30.24 35.34
C LYS A 2 -16.31 -28.71 35.20
N ASN A 3 -17.20 -27.99 35.91
CA ASN A 3 -17.32 -26.52 35.79
C ASN A 3 -16.06 -25.75 36.19
N LYS A 4 -15.28 -26.23 37.18
CA LYS A 4 -14.04 -25.56 37.61
C LYS A 4 -12.94 -25.68 36.55
N LEU A 5 -12.88 -26.83 35.90
CA LEU A 5 -11.92 -27.16 34.85
C LEU A 5 -12.21 -26.36 33.56
N PHE A 6 -13.49 -26.28 33.18
CA PHE A 6 -13.94 -25.42 32.08
C PHE A 6 -13.71 -23.93 32.36
N LEU A 7 -13.99 -23.45 33.58
CA LEU A 7 -13.78 -22.06 33.96
C LEU A 7 -12.29 -21.67 33.90
N LEU A 8 -11.40 -22.54 34.38
CA LEU A 8 -9.96 -22.30 34.31
C LEU A 8 -9.42 -22.32 32.88
N SER A 9 -9.86 -23.29 32.05
CA SER A 9 -9.57 -23.29 30.62
C SER A 9 -10.00 -21.99 29.95
N GLY A 10 -11.21 -21.53 30.26
CA GLY A 10 -11.74 -20.27 29.76
C GLY A 10 -10.83 -19.10 30.14
N ILE A 11 -10.41 -19.00 31.40
CA ILE A 11 -9.50 -17.95 31.86
C ILE A 11 -8.15 -18.00 31.12
N ILE A 12 -7.55 -19.18 30.97
CA ILE A 12 -6.26 -19.33 30.27
C ILE A 12 -6.40 -18.88 28.80
N LEU A 13 -7.42 -19.37 28.11
CA LEU A 13 -7.66 -19.01 26.71
C LEU A 13 -8.00 -17.53 26.55
N CYS A 14 -8.83 -16.95 27.43
CA CYS A 14 -9.11 -15.52 27.44
C CYS A 14 -7.84 -14.69 27.69
N GLY A 15 -6.95 -15.14 28.57
CA GLY A 15 -5.65 -14.50 28.79
C GLY A 15 -4.79 -14.49 27.52
N ILE A 16 -4.71 -15.63 26.82
CA ILE A 16 -3.98 -15.73 25.53
C ILE A 16 -4.61 -14.82 24.47
N ILE A 17 -5.93 -14.85 24.31
CA ILE A 17 -6.65 -13.98 23.37
C ILE A 17 -6.39 -12.51 23.71
N GLY A 18 -6.40 -12.13 25.00
CA GLY A 18 -6.09 -10.78 25.45
C GLY A 18 -4.67 -10.34 25.10
N VAL A 19 -3.68 -11.22 25.26
CA VAL A 19 -2.29 -10.97 24.86
C VAL A 19 -2.17 -10.82 23.34
N LEU A 20 -2.81 -11.69 22.56
CA LEU A 20 -2.81 -11.61 21.09
C LEU A 20 -3.50 -10.34 20.59
N TYR A 21 -4.60 -9.97 21.23
CA TYR A 21 -5.29 -8.72 20.96
C TYR A 21 -4.39 -7.53 21.25
N TRP A 22 -3.68 -7.53 22.39
CA TRP A 22 -2.72 -6.50 22.75
C TRP A 22 -1.61 -6.38 21.71
N PHE A 23 -0.97 -7.48 21.30
CA PHE A 23 0.04 -7.44 20.23
C PHE A 23 -0.52 -6.92 18.91
N THR A 24 -1.74 -7.34 18.55
CA THR A 24 -2.39 -6.86 17.33
C THR A 24 -2.66 -5.36 17.42
N LEU A 25 -3.11 -4.86 18.57
CA LEU A 25 -3.33 -3.45 18.83
C LEU A 25 -2.03 -2.64 18.76
N GLN A 26 -0.93 -3.16 19.33
CA GLN A 26 0.39 -2.54 19.24
C GLN A 26 0.87 -2.42 17.78
N ASN A 27 0.64 -3.45 16.96
CA ASN A 27 0.94 -3.38 15.53
C ASN A 27 0.06 -2.34 14.80
N GLN A 28 -1.19 -2.11 15.25
CA GLN A 28 -2.07 -1.08 14.68
C GLN A 28 -1.63 0.35 15.00
N ILE A 29 -0.84 0.59 16.06
CA ILE A 29 -0.33 1.92 16.42
C ILE A 29 1.10 2.21 15.93
N GLN A 30 1.86 1.19 15.51
CA GLN A 30 3.22 1.39 14.99
C GLN A 30 3.26 2.41 13.84
N LEU A 31 4.32 3.19 13.65
CA LEU A 31 4.43 4.06 12.47
C LEU A 31 4.85 3.26 11.22
N PRO A 32 4.47 3.70 10.01
CA PRO A 32 4.93 3.07 8.77
C PRO A 32 6.43 3.26 8.54
N SER A 33 6.98 4.38 8.99
CA SER A 33 8.42 4.67 9.10
C SER A 33 8.64 5.78 10.14
N ASP A 34 9.89 6.02 10.53
CA ASP A 34 10.21 7.03 11.56
C ASP A 34 9.87 8.47 11.14
N HIS A 35 9.69 8.68 9.84
CA HIS A 35 9.47 10.00 9.24
C HIS A 35 8.01 10.32 8.96
N TRP A 36 7.10 9.34 9.01
CA TRP A 36 5.72 9.51 8.55
C TRP A 36 4.70 9.06 9.59
N SER A 37 3.57 9.77 9.68
CA SER A 37 2.40 9.36 10.45
C SER A 37 1.72 8.13 9.85
N ARG A 38 0.80 7.51 10.60
CA ARG A 38 -0.22 6.61 10.05
C ARG A 38 -1.13 7.37 9.08
N SER A 39 -1.82 6.60 8.26
CA SER A 39 -2.84 7.06 7.33
C SER A 39 -4.05 7.63 8.08
N TYR A 40 -4.49 8.82 7.70
CA TYR A 40 -5.72 9.46 8.15
C TYR A 40 -6.73 9.45 7.00
N GLN A 41 -7.97 9.07 7.31
CA GLN A 41 -9.06 9.12 6.34
C GLN A 41 -9.61 10.54 6.26
N THR A 42 -9.79 11.04 5.04
CA THR A 42 -10.53 12.28 4.81
C THR A 42 -12.03 12.04 4.86
N ASN A 43 -12.82 13.11 4.99
CA ASN A 43 -14.28 13.09 4.87
C ASN A 43 -14.77 13.14 3.40
N ALA A 44 -13.92 12.83 2.43
CA ALA A 44 -14.28 12.74 1.02
C ALA A 44 -15.21 11.54 0.74
N ASP A 45 -16.13 11.72 -0.20
CA ASP A 45 -17.02 10.63 -0.67
C ASP A 45 -16.22 9.51 -1.35
N ASP A 46 -16.59 8.26 -1.09
CA ASP A 46 -16.02 7.09 -1.74
C ASP A 46 -16.39 7.03 -3.22
N GLY A 47 -15.48 6.52 -4.06
CA GLY A 47 -15.75 6.41 -5.50
C GLY A 47 -14.74 5.58 -6.28
N ASN A 48 -15.03 5.28 -7.55
CA ASN A 48 -14.11 4.56 -8.43
C ASN A 48 -13.16 5.54 -9.14
N TYR A 49 -12.47 6.37 -8.36
CA TYR A 49 -11.59 7.41 -8.88
C TYR A 49 -10.40 6.81 -9.63
N SER A 50 -9.98 7.45 -10.71
CA SER A 50 -8.92 7.00 -11.61
C SER A 50 -7.72 7.96 -11.67
N LYS A 51 -7.99 9.25 -11.36
CA LYS A 51 -6.99 10.30 -11.22
C LYS A 51 -7.21 11.06 -9.91
N LEU A 52 -6.09 11.52 -9.35
CA LEU A 52 -5.99 12.42 -8.21
C LEU A 52 -5.10 13.58 -8.64
N GLN A 53 -5.58 14.81 -8.47
CA GLN A 53 -4.85 16.04 -8.73
C GLN A 53 -5.06 17.00 -7.56
N SER A 54 -4.09 17.88 -7.34
CA SER A 54 -4.18 18.93 -6.32
C SER A 54 -3.67 20.25 -6.89
N VAL A 55 -4.31 21.33 -6.46
CA VAL A 55 -3.86 22.71 -6.64
C VAL A 55 -3.73 23.31 -5.25
N ALA A 56 -2.61 23.96 -4.95
CA ALA A 56 -2.41 24.64 -3.68
C ALA A 56 -3.24 25.92 -3.65
N GLU A 57 -3.84 26.23 -2.51
CA GLU A 57 -4.66 27.41 -2.28
C GLU A 57 -4.12 28.16 -1.05
N GLY A 58 -4.53 29.41 -0.85
CA GLY A 58 -4.01 30.23 0.25
C GLY A 58 -4.18 29.64 1.66
N ASN A 59 -5.24 28.83 1.88
CA ASN A 59 -5.57 28.21 3.17
C ASN A 59 -5.73 26.68 3.06
N GLY A 60 -5.07 26.02 2.11
CA GLY A 60 -5.13 24.57 1.93
C GLY A 60 -4.99 24.11 0.49
N TYR A 61 -5.87 23.22 0.04
CA TYR A 61 -5.76 22.53 -1.25
C TYR A 61 -7.12 22.35 -1.92
N THR A 62 -7.18 22.58 -3.22
CA THR A 62 -8.25 22.06 -4.05
C THR A 62 -7.86 20.68 -4.58
N ILE A 63 -8.57 19.64 -4.16
CA ILE A 63 -8.34 18.26 -4.59
C ILE A 63 -9.39 17.85 -5.62
N SER A 64 -8.92 17.36 -6.75
CA SER A 64 -9.73 16.91 -7.88
C SER A 64 -9.66 15.39 -8.02
N LEU A 65 -10.82 14.74 -7.89
CA LEU A 65 -10.98 13.29 -7.98
C LEU A 65 -11.81 12.93 -9.21
N LEU A 66 -11.16 12.38 -10.25
CA LEU A 66 -11.82 12.03 -11.51
C LEU A 66 -12.12 10.54 -11.56
N ASP A 67 -13.40 10.15 -11.56
CA ASP A 67 -13.82 8.80 -11.94
C ASP A 67 -14.05 8.70 -13.47
N PHE A 68 -14.57 7.57 -13.95
CA PHE A 68 -14.81 7.35 -15.38
C PHE A 68 -15.93 8.21 -16.00
N LYS A 69 -16.71 8.94 -15.20
CA LYS A 69 -17.91 9.69 -15.61
C LYS A 69 -17.98 11.09 -15.02
N LYS A 70 -17.42 11.33 -13.84
CA LYS A 70 -17.55 12.58 -13.08
C LYS A 70 -16.24 12.98 -12.40
N LEU A 71 -16.08 14.29 -12.22
CA LEU A 71 -15.04 14.94 -11.45
C LEU A 71 -15.66 15.46 -10.17
N VAL A 72 -15.15 15.01 -9.04
CA VAL A 72 -15.50 15.55 -7.72
C VAL A 72 -14.40 16.51 -7.31
N VAL A 73 -14.77 17.77 -7.06
CA VAL A 73 -13.85 18.82 -6.61
C VAL A 73 -14.08 19.04 -5.12
N LEU A 74 -13.02 18.92 -4.35
CA LEU A 74 -12.99 19.08 -2.91
C LEU A 74 -12.15 20.32 -2.57
N SER A 75 -12.60 21.10 -1.60
CA SER A 75 -11.82 22.15 -0.96
C SER A 75 -11.41 21.64 0.41
N CYS A 76 -10.12 21.42 0.62
CA CYS A 76 -9.54 20.91 1.85
C CYS A 76 -8.70 22.00 2.52
N ASP A 77 -8.75 22.09 3.84
CA ASP A 77 -7.82 22.94 4.58
C ASP A 77 -6.45 22.25 4.79
N ASP A 78 -5.53 22.93 5.48
CA ASP A 78 -4.22 22.37 5.82
C ASP A 78 -4.27 21.15 6.74
N GLU A 79 -5.37 20.95 7.47
CA GLU A 79 -5.61 19.77 8.31
C GLU A 79 -6.28 18.61 7.54
N MET A 80 -6.51 18.79 6.24
CA MET A 80 -7.17 17.86 5.34
C MET A 80 -8.64 17.57 5.69
N GLU A 81 -9.33 18.55 6.29
CA GLU A 81 -10.79 18.56 6.37
C GLU A 81 -11.37 19.00 5.01
N CYS A 82 -11.80 18.03 4.21
CA CYS A 82 -12.25 18.24 2.84
C CYS A 82 -13.77 18.44 2.75
N LYS A 83 -14.21 19.55 2.17
CA LYS A 83 -15.62 19.77 1.83
C LYS A 83 -15.81 19.61 0.33
N LYS A 84 -16.83 18.86 -0.05
CA LYS A 84 -17.24 18.78 -1.45
C LYS A 84 -17.72 20.15 -1.91
N ASN A 85 -16.99 20.72 -2.86
CA ASN A 85 -17.29 22.01 -3.46
C ASN A 85 -18.27 21.83 -4.62
N ARG A 86 -17.90 21.01 -5.61
CA ARG A 86 -18.74 20.75 -6.79
C ARG A 86 -18.53 19.38 -7.42
N THR A 87 -19.41 19.03 -8.35
CA THR A 87 -19.30 17.82 -9.18
C THR A 87 -19.60 18.17 -10.63
N ILE A 88 -18.77 17.68 -11.54
CA ILE A 88 -18.91 17.87 -12.98
C ILE A 88 -19.10 16.50 -13.61
N ASP A 89 -20.22 16.31 -14.30
CA ASP A 89 -20.58 15.04 -14.92
C ASP A 89 -20.19 14.99 -16.42
N LEU A 90 -20.30 13.79 -16.98
CA LEU A 90 -20.09 13.45 -18.40
C LEU A 90 -18.69 13.81 -18.90
N LEU A 91 -17.68 13.43 -18.12
CA LEU A 91 -16.28 13.68 -18.43
C LEU A 91 -15.60 12.49 -19.09
N ASN A 92 -14.64 12.80 -19.96
CA ASN A 92 -13.73 11.80 -20.51
C ASN A 92 -12.52 11.64 -19.60
N ALA A 93 -12.43 10.51 -18.90
CA ALA A 93 -11.33 10.22 -17.97
C ALA A 93 -9.94 10.19 -18.64
N TYR A 94 -9.84 10.06 -19.96
CA TYR A 94 -8.57 10.08 -20.69
C TYR A 94 -8.09 11.50 -21.02
N LYS A 95 -8.95 12.51 -20.92
CA LYS A 95 -8.59 13.92 -21.13
C LYS A 95 -8.14 14.55 -19.81
N ASN A 96 -7.43 15.67 -19.92
CA ASN A 96 -7.04 16.43 -18.74
C ASN A 96 -8.26 17.15 -18.14
N SER A 97 -8.17 17.42 -16.85
CA SER A 97 -9.07 18.26 -16.08
C SER A 97 -8.21 19.12 -15.17
N TRP A 98 -8.67 20.31 -14.85
CA TRP A 98 -8.02 21.17 -13.86
C TRP A 98 -9.10 21.90 -13.08
N SER A 99 -8.92 22.07 -11.78
CA SER A 99 -9.88 22.81 -10.94
C SER A 99 -9.17 23.43 -9.76
N ASN A 100 -9.55 24.66 -9.44
CA ASN A 100 -9.24 25.37 -8.20
C ASN A 100 -10.54 25.61 -7.41
N GLU A 101 -10.49 26.44 -6.37
CA GLU A 101 -11.66 26.71 -5.52
C GLU A 101 -12.88 27.24 -6.30
N THR A 102 -12.66 28.06 -7.34
CA THR A 102 -13.72 28.80 -8.04
C THR A 102 -14.05 28.29 -9.44
N ASP A 103 -13.07 27.75 -10.15
CA ASP A 103 -13.10 27.49 -11.59
C ASP A 103 -12.66 26.07 -11.92
N SER A 104 -13.32 25.47 -12.91
CA SER A 104 -12.99 24.15 -13.41
C SER A 104 -12.92 24.16 -14.93
N TYR A 105 -11.89 23.51 -15.46
CA TYR A 105 -11.62 23.39 -16.89
C TYR A 105 -11.60 21.91 -17.23
N PHE A 106 -12.30 21.56 -18.31
CA PHE A 106 -12.42 20.17 -18.74
C PHE A 106 -12.79 20.07 -20.21
N ILE A 107 -12.63 18.88 -20.78
CA ILE A 107 -13.02 18.59 -22.15
C ILE A 107 -14.28 17.73 -22.19
N ARG A 108 -15.30 18.22 -22.90
CA ARG A 108 -16.54 17.48 -23.21
C ARG A 108 -16.79 17.60 -24.70
N GLU A 109 -17.04 16.48 -25.37
CA GLU A 109 -17.33 16.44 -26.82
C GLU A 109 -16.28 17.18 -27.68
N ASN A 110 -14.99 17.00 -27.37
CA ASN A 110 -13.86 17.69 -28.01
C ASN A 110 -13.90 19.23 -27.92
N ALA A 111 -14.64 19.78 -26.96
CA ALA A 111 -14.64 21.20 -26.65
C ALA A 111 -14.00 21.45 -25.27
N LEU A 112 -13.18 22.49 -25.16
CA LEU A 112 -12.67 22.98 -23.88
C LEU A 112 -13.72 23.88 -23.24
N ILE A 113 -14.21 23.45 -22.08
CA ILE A 113 -15.27 24.10 -21.32
C ILE A 113 -14.68 24.60 -20.01
N HIS A 114 -15.11 25.79 -19.62
CA HIS A 114 -14.87 26.38 -18.32
C HIS A 114 -16.18 26.51 -17.57
N VAL A 115 -16.20 26.12 -16.29
CA VAL A 115 -17.32 26.34 -15.38
C VAL A 115 -16.82 27.04 -14.12
N ASN A 116 -17.53 28.07 -13.70
CA ASN A 116 -17.29 28.75 -12.43
C ASN A 116 -18.37 28.32 -11.42
N VAL A 117 -18.11 28.40 -10.13
CA VAL A 117 -19.13 28.10 -9.10
C VAL A 117 -20.37 29.00 -9.22
N SER A 118 -20.17 30.25 -9.66
CA SER A 118 -21.22 31.28 -9.74
C SER A 118 -21.82 31.48 -11.12
N SER A 119 -21.08 31.18 -12.19
CA SER A 119 -21.53 31.30 -13.58
C SER A 119 -21.47 29.94 -14.26
N GLY A 120 -22.50 29.63 -15.05
CA GLY A 120 -22.62 28.33 -15.71
C GLY A 120 -21.48 28.01 -16.69
N GLU A 121 -21.63 26.92 -17.43
CA GLU A 121 -20.63 26.48 -18.39
C GLU A 121 -20.43 27.50 -19.53
N THR A 122 -19.17 27.75 -19.87
CA THR A 122 -18.73 28.64 -20.94
C THR A 122 -17.79 27.89 -21.88
N LEU A 123 -18.02 28.03 -23.18
CA LEU A 123 -17.17 27.42 -24.21
C LEU A 123 -15.93 28.28 -24.45
N ILE A 124 -14.73 27.73 -24.29
CA ILE A 124 -13.46 28.41 -24.58
C ILE A 124 -13.05 28.18 -26.04
N ALA A 125 -13.03 26.91 -26.46
CA ALA A 125 -12.60 26.52 -27.80
C ALA A 125 -13.20 25.17 -28.23
N PRO A 126 -13.61 25.04 -29.51
CA PRO A 126 -13.97 23.75 -30.10
C PRO A 126 -12.73 22.99 -30.61
N ASN A 127 -12.90 21.69 -30.90
CA ASN A 127 -11.91 20.79 -31.50
C ASN A 127 -10.59 20.65 -30.73
N VAL A 128 -10.67 20.68 -29.40
CA VAL A 128 -9.53 20.56 -28.48
C VAL A 128 -9.24 19.09 -28.20
N VAL A 129 -8.00 18.70 -28.46
CA VAL A 129 -7.47 17.36 -28.14
C VAL A 129 -7.20 17.26 -26.65
N ASN A 130 -6.43 18.19 -26.08
CA ASN A 130 -6.18 18.26 -24.65
C ASN A 130 -5.71 19.67 -24.25
N PHE A 131 -5.51 19.88 -22.95
CA PHE A 131 -4.98 21.14 -22.43
C PHE A 131 -4.09 20.92 -21.21
N SER A 132 -3.30 21.94 -20.90
CA SER A 132 -2.45 22.06 -19.72
C SER A 132 -2.70 23.45 -19.12
N MET A 133 -2.76 23.52 -17.80
CA MET A 133 -3.13 24.74 -17.10
C MET A 133 -2.32 24.91 -15.82
N THR A 134 -1.86 26.14 -15.59
CA THR A 134 -1.38 26.65 -14.30
C THR A 134 -2.36 27.72 -13.80
N GLU A 135 -2.09 28.35 -12.66
CA GLU A 135 -2.95 29.42 -12.13
C GLU A 135 -3.18 30.56 -13.15
N ASN A 136 -2.14 30.89 -13.93
CA ASN A 136 -2.17 32.05 -14.83
C ASN A 136 -2.27 31.64 -16.31
N THR A 137 -1.70 30.50 -16.70
CA THR A 137 -1.52 30.19 -18.13
C THR A 137 -2.38 28.99 -18.53
N LEU A 138 -3.15 29.15 -19.60
CA LEU A 138 -3.91 28.07 -20.23
C LEU A 138 -3.31 27.77 -21.60
N VAL A 139 -2.86 26.54 -21.80
CA VAL A 139 -2.37 26.06 -23.10
C VAL A 139 -3.23 24.89 -23.56
N TYR A 140 -3.79 24.99 -24.76
CA TYR A 140 -4.56 23.90 -25.35
C TYR A 140 -4.08 23.60 -26.76
N TRP A 141 -4.34 22.39 -27.22
CA TRP A 141 -3.98 21.97 -28.57
C TRP A 141 -5.11 21.22 -29.26
N THR A 142 -5.08 21.29 -30.57
CA THR A 142 -6.18 20.91 -31.46
C THR A 142 -5.75 19.78 -32.41
N GLU A 143 -6.72 19.15 -33.06
CA GLU A 143 -6.47 17.98 -33.93
C GLU A 143 -5.61 18.31 -35.17
N ASP A 144 -5.52 19.58 -35.55
CA ASP A 144 -4.69 20.06 -36.65
C ASP A 144 -3.31 20.56 -36.21
N ASN A 145 -2.81 20.02 -35.09
CA ASN A 145 -1.46 20.25 -34.56
C ASN A 145 -1.17 21.72 -34.21
N ARG A 146 -2.20 22.51 -33.92
CA ARG A 146 -2.05 23.89 -33.44
C ARG A 146 -2.08 23.93 -31.92
N VAL A 147 -1.10 24.62 -31.34
CA VAL A 147 -1.00 24.93 -29.91
C VAL A 147 -1.39 26.38 -29.72
N VAL A 148 -2.28 26.65 -28.77
CA VAL A 148 -2.72 28.00 -28.42
C VAL A 148 -2.38 28.26 -26.96
N VAL A 149 -1.67 29.36 -26.72
CA VAL A 149 -1.27 29.84 -25.39
C VAL A 149 -2.09 31.07 -25.05
N LEU A 150 -2.67 31.07 -23.85
CA LEU A 150 -3.42 32.16 -23.26
C LEU A 150 -2.77 32.55 -21.92
N ASP A 151 -2.33 33.81 -21.81
CA ASP A 151 -1.75 34.37 -20.56
C ASP A 151 -2.78 34.52 -19.42
N ASN A 152 -4.06 34.36 -19.77
CA ASN A 152 -5.19 34.19 -18.85
C ASN A 152 -6.28 33.43 -19.63
N PRO A 153 -7.04 32.50 -19.02
CA PRO A 153 -8.12 31.77 -19.67
C PRO A 153 -9.15 32.64 -20.44
N PHE A 154 -9.37 33.89 -20.01
CA PHE A 154 -10.27 34.85 -20.65
C PHE A 154 -9.56 35.94 -21.46
N SER A 155 -8.26 35.83 -21.65
CA SER A 155 -7.51 36.79 -22.47
C SER A 155 -8.00 36.75 -23.92
N SER A 156 -8.21 37.94 -24.49
CA SER A 156 -8.45 38.08 -25.93
C SER A 156 -7.16 37.90 -26.75
N VAL A 157 -6.00 38.03 -26.11
CA VAL A 157 -4.69 37.86 -26.75
C VAL A 157 -4.34 36.38 -26.75
N LYS A 158 -4.20 35.81 -27.96
CA LYS A 158 -3.88 34.40 -28.16
C LYS A 158 -2.59 34.29 -28.96
N GLN A 159 -1.61 33.55 -28.44
CA GLN A 159 -0.44 33.16 -29.22
C GLN A 159 -0.70 31.79 -29.81
N GLN A 160 -0.45 31.64 -31.11
CA GLN A 160 -0.73 30.40 -31.83
C GLN A 160 0.51 29.90 -32.54
N PHE A 161 0.80 28.63 -32.32
CA PHE A 161 1.94 27.92 -32.89
C PHE A 161 1.44 26.70 -33.66
N THR A 162 2.06 26.40 -34.79
CA THR A 162 1.75 25.21 -35.59
C THR A 162 2.96 24.28 -35.58
N LEU A 163 2.73 23.00 -35.32
CA LEU A 163 3.76 21.96 -35.30
C LEU A 163 3.55 20.94 -36.41
N ASN A 164 4.64 20.31 -36.84
CA ASN A 164 4.59 19.34 -37.94
C ASN A 164 3.97 18.01 -37.50
N ASP A 165 4.28 17.56 -36.29
CA ASP A 165 3.80 16.30 -35.71
C ASP A 165 2.68 16.54 -34.67
N PRO A 166 1.80 15.54 -34.44
CA PRO A 166 0.76 15.62 -33.43
C PRO A 166 1.29 15.88 -32.02
N VAL A 167 0.65 16.81 -31.33
CA VAL A 167 0.97 17.16 -29.93
C VAL A 167 0.42 16.10 -28.99
N SER A 168 1.30 15.47 -28.23
CA SER A 168 0.95 14.44 -27.25
C SER A 168 0.74 15.02 -25.86
N ASP A 169 1.57 15.97 -25.44
CA ASP A 169 1.49 16.62 -24.13
C ASP A 169 2.08 18.03 -24.16
N VAL A 170 1.67 18.87 -23.21
CA VAL A 170 2.23 20.21 -22.99
C VAL A 170 2.46 20.42 -21.50
N LYS A 171 3.66 20.84 -21.12
CA LYS A 171 4.01 21.19 -19.75
C LYS A 171 4.28 22.68 -19.66
N VAL A 172 3.62 23.33 -18.70
CA VAL A 172 3.84 24.74 -18.37
C VAL A 172 4.53 24.78 -17.02
N LEU A 173 5.72 25.38 -16.96
CA LEU A 173 6.55 25.50 -15.77
C LEU A 173 6.95 26.96 -15.62
N GLU A 174 6.36 27.66 -14.65
CA GLU A 174 6.53 29.12 -14.49
C GLU A 174 6.21 29.83 -15.83
N ASP A 175 7.20 30.47 -16.43
CA ASP A 175 7.10 31.19 -17.71
C ASP A 175 7.57 30.36 -18.92
N GLN A 176 7.87 29.07 -18.72
CA GLN A 176 8.41 28.18 -19.77
C GLN A 176 7.34 27.19 -20.22
N ILE A 177 7.11 27.10 -21.53
CA ILE A 177 6.15 26.17 -22.11
C ILE A 177 6.89 25.15 -22.96
N PHE A 178 6.76 23.87 -22.58
CA PHE A 178 7.33 22.74 -23.28
C PHE A 178 6.23 21.98 -24.01
N VAL A 179 6.40 21.77 -25.31
CA VAL A 179 5.47 20.99 -26.12
C VAL A 179 6.13 19.68 -26.52
N VAL A 180 5.43 18.59 -26.29
CA VAL A 180 5.85 17.24 -26.67
C VAL A 180 5.02 16.82 -27.86
N THR A 181 5.68 16.45 -28.96
CA THR A 181 5.03 15.85 -30.13
C THR A 181 5.39 14.37 -30.22
N GLU A 182 4.49 13.58 -30.81
CA GLU A 182 4.67 12.15 -30.99
C GLU A 182 4.43 11.76 -32.45
N ASN A 183 5.47 11.24 -33.10
CA ASN A 183 5.33 10.56 -34.37
C ASN A 183 5.17 9.04 -34.13
N LYS A 184 3.91 8.58 -34.17
CA LYS A 184 3.56 7.17 -33.90
C LYS A 184 4.14 6.16 -34.88
N LYS A 185 4.51 6.59 -36.10
CA LYS A 185 5.09 5.67 -37.10
C LYS A 185 6.55 5.36 -36.81
N GLU A 186 7.26 6.35 -36.29
CA GLU A 186 8.70 6.28 -36.02
C GLU A 186 9.00 6.11 -34.52
N GLU A 187 7.97 5.98 -33.69
CA GLU A 187 8.05 5.90 -32.22
C GLU A 187 8.96 7.00 -31.63
N ARG A 188 8.88 8.20 -32.22
CA ARG A 188 9.75 9.33 -31.93
C ARG A 188 8.97 10.41 -31.17
N PHE A 189 9.58 10.87 -30.09
CA PHE A 189 9.11 12.00 -29.30
C PHE A 189 10.05 13.17 -29.52
N THR A 190 9.49 14.35 -29.77
CA THR A 190 10.25 15.59 -29.95
C THR A 190 9.77 16.61 -28.93
N ILE A 191 10.71 17.21 -28.21
CA ILE A 191 10.45 18.25 -27.21
C ILE A 191 10.81 19.61 -27.80
N TYR A 192 9.82 20.50 -27.78
CA TYR A 192 9.93 21.89 -28.19
C TYR A 192 9.81 22.82 -26.99
N HIS A 193 10.50 23.95 -27.08
CA HIS A 193 10.28 25.10 -26.20
C HIS A 193 9.53 26.18 -26.98
N LEU A 194 8.48 26.74 -26.39
CA LEU A 194 7.75 27.86 -26.99
C LEU A 194 8.25 29.18 -26.41
N SER A 195 8.77 30.03 -27.30
CA SER A 195 9.04 31.43 -27.03
C SER A 195 8.34 32.28 -28.09
N ASN A 196 9.06 32.84 -29.07
CA ASN A 196 8.45 33.53 -30.22
C ASN A 196 8.10 32.56 -31.35
N GLU A 197 8.90 31.50 -31.50
CA GLU A 197 8.70 30.40 -32.44
C GLU A 197 9.00 29.08 -31.72
N PRO A 198 8.44 27.94 -32.17
CA PRO A 198 8.73 26.65 -31.58
C PRO A 198 10.19 26.25 -31.85
N THR A 199 11.01 26.20 -30.81
CA THR A 199 12.41 25.77 -30.92
C THR A 199 12.53 24.30 -30.52
N MET A 200 13.04 23.47 -31.43
CA MET A 200 13.29 22.05 -31.13
C MET A 200 14.49 21.94 -30.17
N LEU A 201 14.26 21.42 -28.97
CA LEU A 201 15.33 21.18 -28.00
C LEU A 201 16.06 19.88 -28.32
N PHE A 202 15.33 18.76 -28.34
CA PHE A 202 15.88 17.44 -28.66
C PHE A 202 14.76 16.47 -29.03
N GLN A 203 15.17 15.30 -29.51
CA GLN A 203 14.29 14.19 -29.85
C GLN A 203 14.84 12.89 -29.27
N PHE A 204 13.95 11.96 -28.94
CA PHE A 204 14.31 10.61 -28.52
C PHE A 204 13.29 9.60 -29.05
N SER A 205 13.71 8.34 -29.17
CA SER A 205 12.84 7.25 -29.59
C SER A 205 12.67 6.26 -28.45
N ILE A 206 11.49 5.64 -28.38
CA ILE A 206 11.25 4.47 -27.53
C ILE A 206 11.27 3.22 -28.39
N SER A 207 11.54 2.06 -27.78
CA SER A 207 11.44 0.79 -28.51
C SER A 207 9.98 0.37 -28.67
N SER A 208 9.65 -0.33 -29.76
CA SER A 208 8.32 -0.94 -29.96
C SER A 208 7.82 -1.90 -28.87
N ARG A 209 8.70 -2.34 -27.96
CA ARG A 209 8.32 -3.14 -26.78
C ARG A 209 8.02 -2.30 -25.54
N GLU A 210 8.24 -1.00 -25.63
CA GLU A 210 8.07 -0.02 -24.56
C GLU A 210 6.77 0.76 -24.77
N ILE A 211 6.09 1.03 -23.66
CA ILE A 211 4.93 1.92 -23.62
C ILE A 211 5.27 3.05 -22.66
N LEU A 212 5.28 4.28 -23.18
CA LEU A 212 5.43 5.46 -22.33
C LEU A 212 4.14 5.67 -21.54
N SER A 213 4.21 5.46 -20.22
CA SER A 213 3.06 5.57 -19.31
C SER A 213 2.84 6.99 -18.80
N SER A 214 3.92 7.74 -18.54
CA SER A 214 3.84 9.16 -18.21
C SER A 214 5.15 9.88 -18.54
N MET A 215 5.02 11.17 -18.85
CA MET A 215 6.13 12.12 -19.01
C MET A 215 5.89 13.31 -18.09
N GLN A 216 6.90 13.66 -17.30
CA GLN A 216 6.89 14.82 -16.42
C GLN A 216 8.15 15.64 -16.69
N ILE A 217 8.02 16.96 -16.59
CA ILE A 217 9.15 17.88 -16.68
C ILE A 217 9.16 18.67 -15.38
N ALA A 218 10.32 18.77 -14.74
CA ALA A 218 10.51 19.58 -13.53
C ALA A 218 11.70 20.53 -13.72
N GLN A 219 11.66 21.66 -13.04
CA GLN A 219 12.75 22.63 -13.08
C GLN A 219 13.83 22.28 -12.06
N LEU A 220 15.08 22.24 -12.51
CA LEU A 220 16.26 22.15 -11.67
C LEU A 220 16.88 23.55 -11.51
N LYS A 221 18.03 23.62 -10.83
CA LYS A 221 18.79 24.88 -10.71
C LYS A 221 19.41 25.27 -12.06
N ASP A 222 19.67 26.56 -12.22
CA ASP A 222 20.45 27.15 -13.33
C ASP A 222 19.84 26.93 -14.73
N ASN A 223 18.51 27.06 -14.88
CA ASN A 223 17.78 26.85 -16.15
C ASN A 223 17.97 25.45 -16.77
N ASN A 224 18.32 24.46 -15.94
CA ASN A 224 18.25 23.06 -16.34
C ASN A 224 16.90 22.47 -15.97
N PHE A 225 16.44 21.52 -16.77
CA PHE A 225 15.17 20.85 -16.62
C PHE A 225 15.39 19.34 -16.55
N LEU A 226 14.59 18.68 -15.73
CA LEU A 226 14.56 17.24 -15.58
C LEU A 226 13.39 16.70 -16.39
N LEU A 227 13.67 15.89 -17.39
CA LEU A 227 12.69 15.01 -18.03
C LEU A 227 12.60 13.71 -17.23
N PHE A 228 11.40 13.33 -16.82
CA PHE A 228 11.12 12.11 -16.05
C PHE A 228 10.12 11.23 -16.81
N LEU A 229 10.55 10.02 -17.17
CA LEU A 229 9.81 9.08 -18.00
C LEU A 229 9.46 7.81 -17.22
N ASP A 230 8.18 7.46 -17.17
CA ASP A 230 7.70 6.14 -16.70
C ASP A 230 7.44 5.27 -17.92
N LYS A 231 8.31 4.28 -18.16
CA LYS A 231 8.20 3.33 -19.28
C LYS A 231 7.79 1.96 -18.77
N LYS A 232 6.85 1.33 -19.47
CA LYS A 232 6.45 -0.06 -19.26
C LYS A 232 7.02 -0.92 -20.38
N ILE A 233 7.86 -1.88 -20.04
CA ILE A 233 8.47 -2.83 -20.98
C ILE A 233 7.64 -4.11 -20.98
N LEU A 234 7.14 -4.52 -22.15
CA LEU A 234 6.40 -5.77 -22.32
C LEU A 234 7.34 -6.86 -22.87
N ALA A 235 7.61 -7.90 -22.08
CA ALA A 235 8.48 -8.99 -22.48
C ALA A 235 7.97 -10.35 -21.96
N GLY A 236 7.72 -11.30 -22.88
CA GLY A 236 7.45 -12.70 -22.53
C GLY A 236 6.22 -12.93 -21.65
N GLY A 237 5.19 -12.09 -21.74
CA GLY A 237 3.99 -12.17 -20.89
C GLY A 237 4.14 -11.53 -19.51
N SER A 238 5.30 -10.97 -19.20
CA SER A 238 5.54 -10.13 -18.02
C SER A 238 5.65 -8.66 -18.44
N SER A 239 5.33 -7.76 -17.51
CA SER A 239 5.62 -6.34 -17.68
C SER A 239 6.54 -5.86 -16.58
N THR A 240 7.66 -5.25 -16.96
CA THR A 240 8.54 -4.54 -16.03
C THR A 240 8.36 -3.05 -16.24
N LYS A 241 8.58 -2.28 -15.17
CA LYS A 241 8.64 -0.83 -15.26
C LYS A 241 10.08 -0.37 -15.21
N ASN A 242 10.38 0.63 -16.01
CA ASN A 242 11.66 1.30 -16.06
C ASN A 242 11.39 2.80 -15.98
N ILE A 243 11.98 3.45 -15.00
CA ILE A 243 11.84 4.89 -14.82
C ILE A 243 13.17 5.51 -15.20
N GLU A 244 13.14 6.44 -16.14
CA GLU A 244 14.33 7.09 -16.65
C GLU A 244 14.25 8.58 -16.48
N THR A 245 15.42 9.19 -16.30
CA THR A 245 15.54 10.64 -16.25
C THR A 245 16.60 11.13 -17.20
N ALA A 246 16.36 12.31 -17.76
CA ALA A 246 17.32 13.02 -18.58
C ALA A 246 17.34 14.50 -18.17
N VAL A 247 18.53 15.09 -18.09
CA VAL A 247 18.68 16.53 -17.80
C VAL A 247 18.95 17.26 -19.09
N PHE A 248 18.25 18.35 -19.32
CA PHE A 248 18.36 19.15 -20.53
C PHE A 248 18.27 20.65 -20.22
N GLY A 249 18.70 21.48 -21.17
CA GLY A 249 18.59 22.94 -21.09
C GLY A 249 17.81 23.49 -22.28
N LEU A 250 17.78 24.82 -22.42
CA LEU A 250 17.05 25.49 -23.50
C LEU A 250 17.83 25.61 -24.82
N THR A 251 18.99 24.96 -24.95
CA THR A 251 19.74 25.01 -26.22
C THR A 251 19.17 24.00 -27.22
N THR A 252 19.22 24.35 -28.50
CA THR A 252 18.67 23.52 -29.59
C THR A 252 19.60 22.38 -29.96
N GLY A 253 19.03 21.24 -30.36
CA GLY A 253 19.77 20.08 -30.86
C GLY A 253 20.57 19.33 -29.78
N GLN A 254 20.09 19.35 -28.54
CA GLN A 254 20.70 18.59 -27.46
C GLN A 254 20.55 17.07 -27.68
N SER A 255 21.41 16.29 -27.03
CA SER A 255 21.30 14.83 -26.95
C SER A 255 21.48 14.43 -25.49
N PRO A 256 20.42 14.58 -24.68
CA PRO A 256 20.54 14.35 -23.24
C PRO A 256 20.66 12.85 -22.95
N ASP A 257 21.50 12.51 -21.97
CA ASP A 257 21.70 11.13 -21.53
C ASP A 257 20.54 10.67 -20.64
N PHE A 258 19.94 9.53 -21.00
CA PHE A 258 18.88 8.89 -20.22
C PHE A 258 19.47 7.92 -19.21
N ASN A 259 19.21 8.18 -17.93
CA ASN A 259 19.66 7.36 -16.82
C ASN A 259 18.48 6.66 -16.15
N SER A 260 18.58 5.33 -15.98
CA SER A 260 17.57 4.57 -15.22
C SER A 260 17.67 4.86 -13.72
N LEU A 261 16.52 5.08 -13.09
CA LEU A 261 16.40 5.25 -11.65
C LEU A 261 16.24 3.89 -10.95
N THR A 262 16.91 3.74 -9.82
CA THR A 262 16.70 2.62 -8.88
C THR A 262 16.05 3.15 -7.61
N PHE A 263 15.04 2.45 -7.11
CA PHE A 263 14.31 2.81 -5.90
C PHE A 263 14.64 1.82 -4.79
N VAL A 264 15.01 2.31 -3.61
CA VAL A 264 15.35 1.49 -2.45
C VAL A 264 14.60 2.00 -1.23
N GLU A 265 14.03 1.08 -0.46
CA GLU A 265 13.36 1.43 0.79
C GLU A 265 14.39 1.77 1.87
N SER A 266 14.24 2.94 2.50
CA SER A 266 15.23 3.53 3.39
C SER A 266 15.56 2.69 4.63
N GLN A 267 14.59 2.00 5.24
CA GLN A 267 14.79 1.29 6.51
C GLN A 267 15.38 -0.12 6.33
N THR A 268 14.96 -0.83 5.28
CA THR A 268 15.27 -2.24 5.02
C THR A 268 16.29 -2.45 3.92
N GLY A 269 16.51 -1.45 3.06
CA GLY A 269 17.39 -1.55 1.90
C GLY A 269 16.83 -2.41 0.76
N ILE A 270 15.55 -2.78 0.80
CA ILE A 270 14.91 -3.58 -0.25
C ILE A 270 14.79 -2.76 -1.53
N ASN A 271 15.19 -3.35 -2.67
CA ASN A 271 15.02 -2.75 -3.98
C ASN A 271 13.57 -2.87 -4.45
N LEU A 272 12.96 -1.73 -4.77
CA LEU A 272 11.56 -1.59 -5.17
C LEU A 272 11.47 -1.63 -6.71
N LYS A 273 10.98 -2.77 -7.24
CA LYS A 273 10.96 -3.02 -8.70
C LYS A 273 9.65 -2.64 -9.39
N ASP A 274 8.51 -2.80 -8.73
CA ASP A 274 7.20 -2.47 -9.29
C ASP A 274 6.76 -1.09 -8.82
N VAL A 275 7.36 -0.03 -9.39
CA VAL A 275 7.07 1.37 -9.03
C VAL A 275 5.92 1.90 -9.88
N GLN A 276 4.78 2.16 -9.26
CA GLN A 276 3.54 2.56 -9.92
C GLN A 276 3.22 4.04 -9.69
N SER A 277 2.78 4.70 -10.77
CA SER A 277 2.35 6.10 -10.78
C SER A 277 3.34 7.06 -10.10
N PRO A 278 4.62 7.06 -10.48
CA PRO A 278 5.57 8.02 -9.93
C PRO A 278 5.17 9.45 -10.30
N VAL A 279 5.19 10.36 -9.32
CA VAL A 279 4.88 11.78 -9.49
C VAL A 279 6.02 12.60 -8.90
N LEU A 280 6.52 13.56 -9.67
CA LEU A 280 7.47 14.56 -9.22
C LEU A 280 6.74 15.74 -8.59
N PHE A 281 7.24 16.19 -7.45
CA PHE A 281 6.78 17.36 -6.74
C PHE A 281 7.96 18.31 -6.55
N GLN A 282 7.77 19.58 -6.91
CA GLN A 282 8.81 20.60 -6.70
C GLN A 282 8.62 21.21 -5.31
N GLY A 283 9.33 20.65 -4.33
CA GLY A 283 9.31 21.14 -2.95
C GLY A 283 10.27 22.29 -2.69
N LYS A 284 10.17 22.92 -1.51
CA LYS A 284 11.09 24.02 -1.12
C LYS A 284 12.54 23.55 -1.00
N GLN A 285 12.75 22.29 -0.64
CA GLN A 285 14.07 21.68 -0.48
C GLN A 285 14.61 21.04 -1.78
N GLY A 286 13.82 21.07 -2.86
CA GLY A 286 14.15 20.46 -4.14
C GLY A 286 13.07 19.47 -4.62
N PRO A 287 13.29 18.82 -5.77
CA PRO A 287 12.35 17.84 -6.31
C PRO A 287 12.26 16.59 -5.42
N MET A 288 11.04 16.15 -5.19
CA MET A 288 10.70 14.90 -4.48
C MET A 288 9.90 14.00 -5.40
N VAL A 289 10.04 12.69 -5.22
CA VAL A 289 9.26 11.68 -5.95
C VAL A 289 8.33 10.99 -4.98
N THR A 290 7.06 10.87 -5.37
CA THR A 290 6.12 9.97 -4.70
C THR A 290 5.65 8.90 -5.64
N PHE A 291 5.46 7.71 -5.09
CA PHE A 291 5.05 6.56 -5.87
C PHE A 291 4.44 5.50 -4.97
N THR A 292 3.73 4.56 -5.58
CA THR A 292 3.32 3.33 -4.93
C THR A 292 4.24 2.21 -5.37
N SER A 293 4.61 1.27 -4.49
CA SER A 293 5.25 0.03 -4.94
C SER A 293 4.66 -1.21 -4.29
N THR A 294 4.55 -2.28 -5.09
CA THR A 294 4.17 -3.61 -4.62
C THR A 294 5.40 -4.51 -4.61
N TYR A 295 5.72 -5.09 -3.47
CA TYR A 295 6.92 -5.90 -3.30
C TYR A 295 6.67 -6.98 -2.24
N ASN A 296 7.53 -8.00 -2.22
CA ASN A 296 7.55 -8.96 -1.14
C ASN A 296 8.40 -8.38 -0.02
N ASP A 297 7.83 -8.23 1.17
CA ASP A 297 8.55 -7.72 2.33
C ASP A 297 9.59 -8.72 2.86
N THR A 298 10.23 -8.40 4.00
CA THR A 298 11.21 -9.28 4.64
C THR A 298 10.67 -10.65 5.06
N PHE A 299 9.34 -10.78 5.16
CA PHE A 299 8.62 -12.01 5.51
C PHE A 299 8.14 -12.77 4.25
N GLY A 300 8.28 -12.17 3.07
CA GLY A 300 7.81 -12.73 1.81
C GLY A 300 6.33 -12.46 1.54
N GLU A 301 5.68 -11.62 2.35
CA GLU A 301 4.31 -11.18 2.11
C GLU A 301 4.30 -10.10 1.03
N MET A 302 3.40 -10.25 0.05
CA MET A 302 3.20 -9.22 -0.96
C MET A 302 2.49 -8.03 -0.32
N VAL A 303 3.20 -6.92 -0.19
CA VAL A 303 2.69 -5.67 0.40
C VAL A 303 2.71 -4.56 -0.64
N THR A 304 1.72 -3.68 -0.58
CA THR A 304 1.67 -2.44 -1.36
C THR A 304 1.81 -1.27 -0.39
N LYS A 305 2.72 -0.33 -0.68
CA LYS A 305 2.92 0.87 0.13
C LYS A 305 3.15 2.09 -0.75
N VAL A 306 2.82 3.26 -0.20
CA VAL A 306 3.20 4.57 -0.73
C VAL A 306 4.56 4.96 -0.17
N PHE A 307 5.40 5.52 -1.03
CA PHE A 307 6.75 5.93 -0.74
C PHE A 307 6.98 7.38 -1.15
N VAL A 308 7.79 8.07 -0.36
CA VAL A 308 8.26 9.42 -0.63
C VAL A 308 9.78 9.43 -0.51
N GLY A 309 10.46 9.98 -1.51
CA GLY A 309 11.91 10.10 -1.52
C GLY A 309 12.37 11.40 -2.16
N ASN A 310 13.48 11.94 -1.67
CA ASN A 310 14.13 13.08 -2.29
C ASN A 310 14.76 12.65 -3.62
N PHE A 311 14.67 13.48 -4.64
CA PHE A 311 15.32 13.21 -5.91
C PHE A 311 16.82 13.57 -5.81
N SER A 312 17.67 12.55 -5.63
CA SER A 312 19.12 12.71 -5.51
C SER A 312 19.87 11.73 -6.41
N GLY A 313 20.10 12.10 -7.67
CA GLY A 313 20.81 11.26 -8.65
C GLY A 313 20.00 10.03 -9.07
N ASN A 314 20.71 8.94 -9.40
CA ASN A 314 20.08 7.73 -9.98
C ASN A 314 19.52 6.75 -8.94
N LEU A 315 19.83 6.94 -7.65
CA LEU A 315 19.35 6.09 -6.55
C LEU A 315 18.41 6.90 -5.67
N ILE A 316 17.14 6.53 -5.65
CA ILE A 316 16.12 7.15 -4.81
C ILE A 316 15.95 6.30 -3.54
N GLN A 317 16.41 6.84 -2.42
CA GLN A 317 16.09 6.28 -1.10
C GLN A 317 14.74 6.84 -0.66
N ALA A 318 13.76 5.97 -0.52
CA ALA A 318 12.38 6.35 -0.24
C ALA A 318 11.89 5.75 1.08
N SER A 319 11.23 6.58 1.89
CA SER A 319 10.62 6.18 3.15
C SER A 319 9.14 5.88 2.93
N SER A 320 8.62 4.89 3.64
CA SER A 320 7.21 4.53 3.50
C SER A 320 6.29 5.47 4.27
N ALA A 321 5.26 5.97 3.59
CA ALA A 321 4.21 6.81 4.16
C ALA A 321 2.97 6.02 4.63
N THR A 322 2.89 4.73 4.34
CA THR A 322 1.72 3.88 4.63
C THR A 322 2.12 2.55 5.25
N LYS A 323 1.25 1.98 6.08
CA LYS A 323 1.44 0.63 6.62
C LYS A 323 1.26 -0.45 5.55
N SER A 324 1.81 -1.63 5.81
CA SER A 324 1.42 -2.84 5.09
C SER A 324 -0.03 -3.22 5.40
N GLY A 325 -0.76 -3.72 4.40
CA GLY A 325 -2.07 -4.34 4.58
C GLY A 325 -3.06 -4.00 3.48
N ASP A 326 -3.17 -2.73 3.13
CA ASP A 326 -4.11 -2.27 2.11
C ASP A 326 -3.41 -2.02 0.76
N ARG A 327 -4.19 -2.03 -0.32
CA ARG A 327 -3.70 -1.66 -1.65
C ARG A 327 -3.88 -0.15 -1.82
N TYR A 328 -2.78 0.56 -2.00
CA TYR A 328 -2.78 1.99 -2.29
C TYR A 328 -2.50 2.22 -3.78
N ASP A 329 -3.01 3.31 -4.33
CA ASP A 329 -2.67 3.80 -5.66
C ASP A 329 -2.68 5.34 -5.72
N ARG A 330 -2.13 5.88 -6.82
CA ARG A 330 -2.19 7.30 -7.19
C ARG A 330 -1.80 8.26 -6.04
N SER A 331 -0.56 8.21 -5.60
CA SER A 331 -0.03 9.14 -4.59
C SER A 331 0.40 10.48 -5.20
N ILE A 332 0.16 11.57 -4.47
CA ILE A 332 0.68 12.91 -4.77
C ILE A 332 1.16 13.59 -3.48
N LEU A 333 2.19 14.43 -3.56
CA LEU A 333 2.50 15.38 -2.49
C LEU A 333 1.61 16.61 -2.63
N LEU A 334 1.01 17.02 -1.52
CA LEU A 334 0.29 18.28 -1.41
C LEU A 334 1.25 19.41 -1.02
N ASN A 335 2.22 19.07 -0.15
CA ASN A 335 3.31 19.94 0.28
C ASN A 335 4.54 19.09 0.65
N ASP A 336 5.61 19.73 1.14
CA ASP A 336 6.86 19.05 1.54
C ASP A 336 6.67 17.97 2.63
N GLN A 337 5.55 18.01 3.37
CA GLN A 337 5.30 17.18 4.53
C GLN A 337 4.08 16.27 4.40
N THR A 338 3.22 16.45 3.41
CA THR A 338 1.89 15.82 3.35
C THR A 338 1.70 15.12 2.02
N VAL A 339 1.46 13.82 2.07
CA VAL A 339 1.19 12.98 0.90
C VAL A 339 -0.26 12.48 0.97
N ALA A 340 -0.99 12.68 -0.12
CA ALA A 340 -2.34 12.15 -0.31
C ALA A 340 -2.31 11.00 -1.31
N TYR A 341 -3.17 10.01 -1.11
CA TYR A 341 -3.23 8.82 -1.95
C TYR A 341 -4.62 8.18 -1.87
N LEU A 342 -4.88 7.30 -2.84
CA LEU A 342 -6.12 6.54 -2.89
C LEU A 342 -5.89 5.15 -2.29
N LYS A 343 -6.65 4.82 -1.25
CA LYS A 343 -6.72 3.47 -0.72
C LYS A 343 -7.81 2.70 -1.45
N MET A 344 -7.53 1.47 -1.88
CA MET A 344 -8.50 0.62 -2.57
C MET A 344 -9.18 -0.35 -1.60
N LYS A 345 -10.52 -0.40 -1.63
CA LYS A 345 -11.32 -1.44 -0.98
C LYS A 345 -12.30 -2.04 -1.99
N GLY A 346 -11.93 -3.17 -2.56
CA GLY A 346 -12.69 -3.76 -3.66
C GLY A 346 -12.66 -2.87 -4.91
N LYS A 347 -13.81 -2.30 -5.29
CA LYS A 347 -13.94 -1.38 -6.44
C LYS A 347 -13.91 0.10 -6.03
N GLU A 348 -14.08 0.38 -4.75
CA GLU A 348 -14.13 1.74 -4.21
C GLU A 348 -12.72 2.19 -3.82
N ARG A 349 -12.48 3.49 -3.98
CA ARG A 349 -11.27 4.17 -3.56
C ARG A 349 -11.62 5.29 -2.58
N PHE A 350 -10.78 5.41 -1.56
CA PHE A 350 -10.91 6.32 -0.44
C PHE A 350 -9.72 7.26 -0.47
N LEU A 351 -9.95 8.57 -0.31
CA LEU A 351 -8.87 9.53 -0.18
C LEU A 351 -8.33 9.50 1.26
N GLU A 352 -7.07 9.11 1.39
CA GLU A 352 -6.33 9.13 2.65
C GLU A 352 -5.09 10.01 2.50
N TYR A 353 -4.52 10.41 3.64
CA TYR A 353 -3.27 11.15 3.67
C TYR A 353 -2.37 10.70 4.82
N SER A 354 -1.08 10.96 4.68
CA SER A 354 -0.09 10.84 5.74
C SER A 354 0.74 12.12 5.79
N SER A 355 1.24 12.45 6.99
CA SER A 355 2.07 13.64 7.19
C SER A 355 3.37 13.32 7.93
N SER A 356 4.44 14.01 7.57
CA SER A 356 5.73 13.99 8.28
C SER A 356 5.81 15.06 9.37
N ASP A 357 4.76 15.86 9.57
CA ASP A 357 4.67 16.80 10.69
C ASP A 357 4.73 16.05 12.04
N GLU A 358 5.57 16.54 12.94
CA GLU A 358 5.76 16.03 14.30
C GLU A 358 4.46 16.02 15.11
N VAL A 359 3.53 16.95 14.88
CA VAL A 359 2.22 16.95 15.56
C VAL A 359 1.41 15.73 15.12
N LYS A 360 1.26 15.52 13.81
CA LYS A 360 0.51 14.39 13.23
C LYS A 360 1.18 13.05 13.51
N LYS A 361 2.52 12.99 13.58
CA LYS A 361 3.26 11.80 14.00
C LYS A 361 3.00 11.44 15.46
N LYS A 362 2.98 12.43 16.36
CA LYS A 362 2.68 12.20 17.78
C LYS A 362 1.23 11.77 18.00
N GLU A 363 0.28 12.42 17.33
CA GLU A 363 -1.14 12.02 17.34
C GLU A 363 -1.29 10.57 16.87
N SER A 364 -0.62 10.23 15.78
CA SER A 364 -0.60 8.89 15.22
C SER A 364 0.01 7.84 16.14
N ASN A 365 0.88 8.19 17.08
CA ASN A 365 1.44 7.21 18.03
C ASN A 365 0.47 6.85 19.16
N THR A 366 -0.66 7.55 19.28
CA THR A 366 -1.68 7.27 20.30
C THR A 366 -2.73 6.28 19.79
N ILE A 367 -3.38 5.56 20.72
CA ILE A 367 -4.46 4.63 20.37
C ILE A 367 -5.71 5.45 20.02
N LEU A 368 -6.15 5.37 18.77
CA LEU A 368 -7.37 5.99 18.29
C LEU A 368 -8.57 5.05 18.50
N ALA A 369 -9.78 5.59 18.57
CA ALA A 369 -10.99 4.80 18.79
C ALA A 369 -11.19 3.71 17.71
N GLY A 370 -10.78 3.98 16.47
CA GLY A 370 -10.81 3.02 15.36
C GLY A 370 -9.84 1.84 15.51
N ASP A 371 -8.75 2.01 16.27
CA ASP A 371 -7.69 1.00 16.38
C ASP A 371 -8.17 -0.25 17.10
N TYR A 372 -9.04 -0.11 18.10
CA TYR A 372 -9.63 -1.24 18.80
C TYR A 372 -10.45 -2.13 17.83
N LYS A 373 -11.27 -1.50 16.99
CA LYS A 373 -12.10 -2.20 16.01
C LYS A 373 -11.24 -2.84 14.92
N ALA A 374 -10.23 -2.14 14.41
CA ALA A 374 -9.29 -2.66 13.43
C ALA A 374 -8.52 -3.86 14.01
N ALA A 375 -7.96 -3.74 15.22
CA ALA A 375 -7.25 -4.83 15.89
C ALA A 375 -8.13 -6.06 16.10
N ALA A 376 -9.41 -5.88 16.47
CA ALA A 376 -10.35 -6.98 16.62
C ALA A 376 -10.58 -7.71 15.28
N TYR A 377 -10.82 -6.98 14.19
CA TYR A 377 -11.00 -7.59 12.87
C TYR A 377 -9.74 -8.30 12.37
N THR A 378 -8.56 -7.68 12.55
CA THR A 378 -7.29 -8.32 12.20
C THR A 378 -7.08 -9.58 13.02
N LEU A 379 -7.35 -9.56 14.32
CA LEU A 379 -7.21 -10.74 15.17
C LEU A 379 -8.15 -11.86 14.74
N ILE A 380 -9.43 -11.56 14.50
CA ILE A 380 -10.41 -12.54 14.00
C ILE A 380 -9.93 -13.13 12.67
N GLY A 381 -9.50 -12.28 11.74
CA GLY A 381 -8.94 -12.70 10.45
C GLY A 381 -7.73 -13.63 10.61
N LYS A 382 -6.79 -13.29 11.49
CA LYS A 382 -5.64 -14.16 11.77
C LYS A 382 -6.05 -15.48 12.43
N ILE A 383 -7.01 -15.46 13.37
CA ILE A 383 -7.53 -16.69 14.01
C ILE A 383 -8.10 -17.67 12.98
N PHE A 384 -8.65 -17.19 11.85
CA PHE A 384 -9.10 -18.08 10.78
C PHE A 384 -7.98 -18.96 10.22
N ASN A 385 -6.73 -18.47 10.16
CA ASN A 385 -5.58 -19.28 9.75
C ASN A 385 -5.33 -20.45 10.72
N GLY A 386 -5.74 -20.32 11.98
CA GLY A 386 -5.67 -21.38 12.97
C GLY A 386 -6.52 -22.61 12.63
N PHE A 387 -7.58 -22.50 11.82
CA PHE A 387 -8.36 -23.68 11.42
C PHE A 387 -7.54 -24.67 10.58
N ILE A 388 -6.55 -24.16 9.84
CA ILE A 388 -5.62 -25.01 9.10
C ILE A 388 -4.75 -25.82 10.07
N LEU A 389 -4.34 -25.24 11.20
CA LEU A 389 -3.64 -25.97 12.26
C LEU A 389 -4.49 -27.12 12.80
N ILE A 390 -5.80 -26.90 12.99
CA ILE A 390 -6.72 -27.96 13.46
C ILE A 390 -6.73 -29.12 12.46
N LEU A 391 -6.81 -28.84 11.16
CA LEU A 391 -6.77 -29.88 10.13
C LEU A 391 -5.43 -30.65 10.15
N PHE A 392 -4.31 -29.96 10.27
CA PHE A 392 -3.00 -30.60 10.39
C PHE A 392 -2.82 -31.38 11.71
N SER A 393 -3.53 -30.98 12.77
CA SER A 393 -3.42 -31.57 14.11
C SER A 393 -3.79 -33.03 14.20
N PHE A 394 -4.66 -33.51 13.32
CA PHE A 394 -5.00 -34.92 13.24
C PHE A 394 -3.77 -35.80 13.03
N THR A 395 -2.72 -35.30 12.36
CA THR A 395 -1.52 -36.08 12.06
C THR A 395 -0.75 -36.48 13.31
N TRP A 396 -0.62 -35.59 14.31
CA TRP A 396 0.03 -35.95 15.57
C TRP A 396 -0.96 -36.47 16.60
N ILE A 397 -2.18 -35.91 16.66
CA ILE A 397 -3.19 -36.29 17.65
C ILE A 397 -3.58 -37.77 17.49
N ILE A 398 -3.84 -38.24 16.26
CA ILE A 398 -4.22 -39.65 16.02
C ILE A 398 -3.10 -40.60 16.46
N ILE A 399 -1.85 -40.30 16.12
CA ILE A 399 -0.69 -41.12 16.50
C ILE A 399 -0.55 -41.16 18.03
N THR A 400 -0.68 -40.00 18.69
CA THR A 400 -0.65 -39.92 20.16
C THR A 400 -1.76 -40.77 20.79
N PHE A 401 -2.98 -40.73 20.25
CA PHE A 401 -4.07 -41.58 20.73
C PHE A 401 -3.80 -43.07 20.54
N LEU A 402 -3.25 -43.48 19.39
CA LEU A 402 -2.86 -44.87 19.12
C LEU A 402 -1.82 -45.37 20.13
N ILE A 403 -0.79 -44.57 20.41
CA ILE A 403 0.23 -44.88 21.43
C ILE A 403 -0.43 -45.02 22.81
N THR A 404 -1.30 -44.08 23.16
CA THR A 404 -1.92 -44.01 24.49
C THR A 404 -2.82 -45.22 24.75
N TYR A 405 -3.79 -45.47 23.86
CA TYR A 405 -4.74 -46.57 24.05
C TYR A 405 -4.10 -47.95 23.84
N GLY A 406 -3.15 -48.08 22.90
CA GLY A 406 -2.38 -49.31 22.75
C GLY A 406 -1.58 -49.66 24.01
N LEU A 407 -1.04 -48.65 24.69
CA LEU A 407 -0.28 -48.83 25.92
C LEU A 407 -1.17 -49.10 27.14
N VAL A 408 -2.35 -48.47 27.25
CA VAL A 408 -3.35 -48.84 28.26
C VAL A 408 -3.71 -50.32 28.13
N PHE A 409 -4.02 -50.78 26.92
CA PHE A 409 -4.37 -52.16 26.64
C PHE A 409 -3.25 -53.13 27.07
N LEU A 410 -2.00 -52.81 26.75
CA LEU A 410 -0.84 -53.62 27.13
C LEU A 410 -0.61 -53.64 28.65
N LEU A 411 -0.68 -52.49 29.33
CA LEU A 411 -0.48 -52.39 30.78
C LEU A 411 -1.60 -53.09 31.57
N GLN A 412 -2.84 -53.03 31.09
CA GLN A 412 -3.97 -53.77 31.66
C GLN A 412 -3.79 -55.28 31.48
N LYS A 413 -3.31 -55.73 30.32
CA LYS A 413 -3.00 -57.14 30.06
C LYS A 413 -1.97 -57.71 31.04
N ILE A 414 -0.99 -56.89 31.46
CA ILE A 414 0.07 -57.27 32.42
C ILE A 414 -0.36 -57.04 33.89
N ARG A 415 -1.61 -56.58 34.14
CA ARG A 415 -2.16 -56.28 35.47
C ARG A 415 -1.33 -55.26 36.26
N PHE A 416 -0.80 -54.25 35.58
CA PHE A 416 -0.02 -53.20 36.24
C PHE A 416 -0.92 -52.27 37.08
N THR A 417 -0.63 -52.13 38.37
CA THR A 417 -1.47 -51.41 39.35
C THR A 417 -1.75 -49.95 38.98
N TYR A 418 -0.82 -49.28 38.31
CA TYR A 418 -0.94 -47.86 37.93
C TYR A 418 -1.13 -47.63 36.43
N ALA A 419 -1.73 -48.60 35.71
CA ALA A 419 -1.84 -48.60 34.25
C ALA A 419 -2.33 -47.26 33.66
N HIS A 420 -3.42 -46.71 34.19
CA HIS A 420 -4.05 -45.48 33.69
C HIS A 420 -3.20 -44.23 33.96
N ARG A 421 -2.54 -44.15 35.12
CA ARG A 421 -1.66 -43.03 35.46
C ARG A 421 -0.40 -43.04 34.58
N THR A 422 0.21 -44.21 34.39
CA THR A 422 1.40 -44.37 33.55
C THR A 422 1.07 -44.09 32.08
N ALA A 423 -0.05 -44.63 31.58
CA ALA A 423 -0.51 -44.34 30.22
C ALA A 423 -0.81 -42.85 30.01
N PHE A 424 -1.33 -42.16 31.02
CA PHE A 424 -1.59 -40.73 30.94
C PHE A 424 -0.29 -39.89 30.88
N ILE A 425 0.74 -40.25 31.66
CA ILE A 425 2.06 -39.60 31.55
C ILE A 425 2.65 -39.83 30.16
N ILE A 426 2.54 -41.06 29.65
CA ILE A 426 3.01 -41.40 28.31
C ILE A 426 2.21 -40.66 27.24
N HIS A 427 0.91 -40.43 27.43
CA HIS A 427 0.11 -39.58 26.53
C HIS A 427 0.72 -38.17 26.41
N ILE A 428 1.08 -37.52 27.53
CA ILE A 428 1.70 -36.19 27.51
C ILE A 428 3.03 -36.21 26.77
N ILE A 429 3.89 -37.19 27.07
CA ILE A 429 5.20 -37.33 26.43
C ILE A 429 5.03 -37.58 24.93
N ALA A 430 4.15 -38.50 24.55
CA ALA A 430 3.87 -38.81 23.16
C ALA A 430 3.25 -37.62 22.43
N LEU A 431 2.36 -36.87 23.07
CA LEU A 431 1.77 -35.64 22.52
C LEU A 431 2.87 -34.64 22.20
N TYR A 432 3.78 -34.38 23.15
CA TYR A 432 4.91 -33.48 22.94
C TYR A 432 5.85 -33.94 21.84
N SER A 433 6.31 -35.20 21.91
CA SER A 433 7.33 -35.70 21.01
C SER A 433 6.81 -35.78 19.58
N VAL A 434 5.61 -36.32 19.36
CA VAL A 434 5.03 -36.42 18.02
C VAL A 434 4.70 -35.04 17.46
N GLN A 435 4.14 -34.13 18.27
CA GLN A 435 3.87 -32.75 17.87
C GLN A 435 5.17 -32.02 17.48
N THR A 436 6.22 -32.12 18.29
CA THR A 436 7.51 -31.48 18.03
C THR A 436 8.14 -32.03 16.75
N ILE A 437 8.20 -33.36 16.60
CA ILE A 437 8.73 -33.99 15.38
C ILE A 437 7.95 -33.52 14.15
N PHE A 438 6.63 -33.46 14.24
CA PHE A 438 5.79 -33.08 13.11
C PHE A 438 5.99 -31.62 12.71
N LEU A 439 5.92 -30.70 13.68
CA LEU A 439 6.09 -29.26 13.42
C LEU A 439 7.50 -28.96 12.91
N PHE A 440 8.55 -29.54 13.48
CA PHE A 440 9.92 -29.31 12.99
C PHE A 440 10.22 -29.94 11.63
N ARG A 441 9.57 -31.06 11.27
CA ARG A 441 9.89 -31.80 10.04
C ARG A 441 9.03 -31.42 8.83
N PHE A 442 7.77 -31.08 9.05
CA PHE A 442 6.79 -30.89 7.97
C PHE A 442 6.41 -29.43 7.73
N THR A 443 6.88 -28.50 8.56
CA THR A 443 6.70 -27.06 8.31
C THR A 443 8.05 -26.40 8.10
N SER A 444 8.11 -25.40 7.20
CA SER A 444 9.30 -24.56 7.02
C SER A 444 9.48 -23.71 8.28
N PHE A 445 10.15 -24.29 9.27
CA PHE A 445 10.34 -23.74 10.61
C PHE A 445 10.83 -22.28 10.61
N GLU A 446 11.72 -21.91 9.68
CA GLU A 446 12.23 -20.55 9.52
C GLU A 446 11.14 -19.52 9.18
N ARG A 447 10.07 -19.93 8.48
CA ARG A 447 8.95 -19.06 8.14
C ARG A 447 8.08 -18.76 9.36
N TRP A 448 7.81 -19.76 10.19
CA TRP A 448 6.98 -19.61 11.40
C TRP A 448 7.67 -18.79 12.48
N VAL A 449 8.96 -19.05 12.72
CA VAL A 449 9.76 -18.27 13.69
C VAL A 449 9.73 -16.78 13.31
N ARG A 450 9.82 -16.45 12.02
CA ARG A 450 9.77 -15.05 11.58
C ARG A 450 8.40 -14.39 11.70
N ASN A 451 7.31 -15.14 11.49
CA ASN A 451 5.95 -14.59 11.48
C ASN A 451 5.34 -14.42 12.88
N ILE A 452 5.84 -15.16 13.87
CA ILE A 452 5.35 -15.07 15.26
C ILE A 452 6.09 -13.94 16.00
N PRO A 453 5.41 -12.83 16.38
CA PRO A 453 6.06 -11.62 16.85
C PRO A 453 6.82 -11.78 18.19
N PHE A 454 6.54 -12.84 18.94
CA PHE A 454 7.18 -13.12 20.23
C PHE A 454 8.20 -14.27 20.17
N VAL A 455 8.52 -14.80 18.98
CA VAL A 455 9.53 -15.84 18.77
C VAL A 455 10.67 -15.23 17.95
N THR A 456 11.70 -14.73 18.62
CA THR A 456 12.85 -14.09 17.93
C THR A 456 13.93 -15.09 17.53
N GLU A 457 14.02 -16.21 18.24
CA GLU A 457 15.04 -17.24 18.02
C GLU A 457 14.42 -18.64 17.93
N ASN A 458 15.12 -19.54 17.27
CA ASN A 458 14.66 -20.91 17.00
C ASN A 458 14.29 -21.69 18.27
N TRP A 459 15.02 -21.52 19.38
CA TRP A 459 14.72 -22.24 20.62
C TRP A 459 13.48 -21.70 21.33
N TYR A 460 13.03 -20.48 21.04
CA TYR A 460 11.83 -19.89 21.62
C TYR A 460 10.58 -20.65 21.15
N PHE A 461 10.63 -21.20 19.92
CA PHE A 461 9.55 -22.05 19.41
C PHE A 461 9.45 -23.36 20.19
N ALA A 462 10.58 -24.00 20.50
CA ALA A 462 10.59 -25.20 21.34
C ALA A 462 10.07 -24.90 22.76
N LEU A 463 10.46 -23.74 23.32
CA LEU A 463 9.92 -23.25 24.60
C LEU A 463 8.41 -23.03 24.53
N LEU A 464 7.88 -22.50 23.42
CA LEU A 464 6.45 -22.33 23.20
C LEU A 464 5.71 -23.66 23.21
N LEU A 465 6.22 -24.68 22.52
CA LEU A 465 5.61 -26.01 22.53
C LEU A 465 5.60 -26.60 23.96
N LEU A 466 6.70 -26.40 24.70
CA LEU A 466 6.82 -26.81 26.10
C LEU A 466 5.82 -26.08 27.00
N VAL A 467 5.65 -24.76 26.83
CA VAL A 467 4.62 -23.97 27.54
C VAL A 467 3.22 -24.48 27.21
N CYS A 468 2.93 -24.82 25.95
CA CYS A 468 1.63 -25.39 25.57
C CYS A 468 1.33 -26.65 26.38
N ILE A 469 2.32 -27.52 26.59
CA ILE A 469 2.15 -28.76 27.36
C ILE A 469 2.03 -28.50 28.86
N ILE A 470 2.82 -27.58 29.40
CA ILE A 470 2.69 -27.18 30.80
C ILE A 470 1.27 -26.66 31.05
N LEU A 471 0.78 -25.73 30.22
CA LEU A 471 -0.58 -25.20 30.32
C LEU A 471 -1.65 -26.29 30.14
N SER A 472 -1.39 -27.29 29.31
CA SER A 472 -2.28 -28.44 29.11
C SER A 472 -2.37 -29.37 30.32
N THR A 473 -1.36 -29.34 31.19
CA THR A 473 -1.27 -30.23 32.37
C THR A 473 -1.64 -29.55 33.69
N ILE A 474 -1.54 -28.22 33.80
CA ILE A 474 -1.93 -27.42 34.99
C ILE A 474 -3.29 -27.84 35.61
N PRO A 475 -4.36 -28.08 34.82
CA PRO A 475 -5.66 -28.42 35.39
C PRO A 475 -5.70 -29.81 36.07
N LEU A 476 -4.72 -30.68 35.80
CA LEU A 476 -4.59 -32.00 36.42
C LEU A 476 -3.87 -31.95 37.78
N TYR A 477 -2.98 -30.98 37.97
CA TYR A 477 -2.39 -30.69 39.28
C TYR A 477 -3.49 -30.28 40.28
N ILE A 478 -4.53 -29.59 39.81
CA ILE A 478 -5.69 -29.20 40.62
C ILE A 478 -6.60 -30.40 40.94
N LEU A 479 -6.62 -31.43 40.08
CA LEU A 479 -7.30 -32.71 40.32
C LEU A 479 -6.56 -33.64 41.29
N ARG A 480 -5.44 -33.19 41.88
CA ARG A 480 -4.62 -33.96 42.85
C ARG A 480 -4.24 -35.35 42.34
N TYR A 481 -3.95 -35.49 41.05
CA TYR A 481 -3.35 -36.70 40.46
C TYR A 481 -4.14 -38.02 40.57
N LYS A 482 -5.43 -38.01 40.92
CA LYS A 482 -6.24 -39.24 40.97
C LYS A 482 -6.77 -39.59 39.58
N VAL A 483 -5.89 -40.04 38.68
CA VAL A 483 -6.29 -40.60 37.38
C VAL A 483 -6.74 -42.05 37.59
N SER A 484 -8.05 -42.28 37.46
CA SER A 484 -8.70 -43.59 37.52
C SER A 484 -9.33 -43.93 36.18
N GLU A 485 -9.82 -45.16 36.03
CA GLU A 485 -10.53 -45.60 34.82
C GLU A 485 -11.69 -44.67 34.45
N ASP A 486 -12.47 -44.23 35.45
CA ASP A 486 -13.65 -43.37 35.25
C ASP A 486 -13.34 -41.98 34.67
N ASN A 487 -12.11 -41.48 34.87
CA ASN A 487 -11.75 -40.12 34.45
C ASN A 487 -10.59 -40.08 33.44
N PHE A 488 -9.98 -41.22 33.11
CA PHE A 488 -8.84 -41.30 32.20
C PHE A 488 -9.16 -40.68 30.83
N ASN A 489 -10.27 -41.10 30.20
CA ASN A 489 -10.69 -40.56 28.90
C ASN A 489 -10.93 -39.05 28.95
N LEU A 490 -11.53 -38.55 30.03
CA LEU A 490 -11.76 -37.12 30.23
C LEU A 490 -10.42 -36.36 30.33
N CYS A 491 -9.46 -36.89 31.09
CA CYS A 491 -8.13 -36.30 31.25
C CYS A 491 -7.35 -36.26 29.92
N VAL A 492 -7.40 -37.35 29.15
CA VAL A 492 -6.75 -37.43 27.84
C VAL A 492 -7.35 -36.42 26.87
N VAL A 493 -8.69 -36.47 26.65
CA VAL A 493 -9.39 -35.56 25.74
C VAL A 493 -9.17 -34.10 26.13
N TYR A 494 -9.23 -33.80 27.42
CA TYR A 494 -9.04 -32.45 27.91
C TYR A 494 -7.59 -31.95 27.71
N THR A 495 -6.59 -32.77 27.98
CA THR A 495 -5.18 -32.41 27.76
C THR A 495 -4.92 -32.17 26.28
N THR A 496 -5.45 -33.02 25.41
CA THR A 496 -5.37 -32.84 23.96
C THR A 496 -6.09 -31.56 23.51
N PHE A 497 -7.29 -31.28 24.03
CA PHE A 497 -8.05 -30.07 23.72
C PHE A 497 -7.32 -28.80 24.16
N MET A 498 -6.77 -28.78 25.37
CA MET A 498 -6.00 -27.62 25.86
C MET A 498 -4.72 -27.42 25.06
N ASN A 499 -4.01 -28.50 24.72
CA ASN A 499 -2.81 -28.43 23.88
C ASN A 499 -3.15 -27.82 22.52
N LEU A 500 -4.18 -28.36 21.85
CA LEU A 500 -4.63 -27.86 20.56
C LEU A 500 -5.16 -26.42 20.66
N GLY A 501 -5.93 -26.08 21.69
CA GLY A 501 -6.50 -24.75 21.89
C GLY A 501 -5.42 -23.69 22.12
N VAL A 502 -4.42 -23.98 22.95
CA VAL A 502 -3.29 -23.07 23.17
C VAL A 502 -2.48 -22.89 21.88
N LEU A 503 -2.18 -23.97 21.16
CA LEU A 503 -1.47 -23.91 19.87
C LEU A 503 -2.29 -23.17 18.81
N PHE A 504 -3.60 -23.40 18.77
CA PHE A 504 -4.51 -22.75 17.85
C PHE A 504 -4.45 -21.23 17.98
N PHE A 505 -4.34 -20.70 19.20
CA PHE A 505 -4.22 -19.27 19.42
C PHE A 505 -2.78 -18.75 19.30
N LEU A 506 -1.78 -19.47 19.83
CA LEU A 506 -0.40 -18.97 19.83
C LEU A 506 0.33 -19.15 18.49
N VAL A 507 0.01 -20.20 17.75
CA VAL A 507 0.71 -20.57 16.51
C VAL A 507 -0.21 -20.39 15.31
N GLY A 508 -1.47 -20.82 15.42
CA GLY A 508 -2.47 -20.76 14.36
C GLY A 508 -2.53 -19.43 13.58
N PRO A 509 -2.53 -18.26 14.25
CA PRO A 509 -2.62 -16.96 13.60
C PRO A 509 -1.45 -16.61 12.67
N PHE A 510 -0.33 -17.33 12.76
CA PHE A 510 0.96 -16.98 12.13
C PHE A 510 1.49 -18.08 11.20
N ILE A 511 0.65 -19.07 10.84
CA ILE A 511 1.06 -20.23 10.02
C ILE A 511 1.31 -19.84 8.55
N PHE A 512 0.75 -18.72 8.10
CA PHE A 512 0.88 -18.18 6.75
C PHE A 512 1.45 -16.78 6.79
#